data_AF-A0A7Y5GP15-F1
#
_entry.id   AF-A0A7Y5GP15-F1
#
_cell.length_a   1.000
_cell.length_b   1.000
_cell.length_c   1.000
_cell.angle_alpha   90.00
_cell.angle_beta   90.00
_cell.angle_gamma   90.00
#
_symmetry.space_group_name_H-M   'P 1'
#
loop_
_entity.id
_entity.type
_entity.pdbx_description
1 polymer ?
#
loop_
_entity_poly.entity_id
_entity_poly.type
_entity_poly.pdbx_seq_one_letter_code
_entity_poly.pdbx_strand_id
1 'polypeptide(L)'
;MRNFLFSFLISFYALGQIPKVLSYQGYLTDANSIPRHGTFIITFKLYDAPSGGNLLWSEVDKSVNIEKGFFATLLGSPTSFGTLSFDKQYYLSLTPQGESEITPRIPLTSTAYSFNAVTVSDGAITGPKISDNAVTGTKLSDNSVTSSKISNSTIAKEDLAVNVISAMLPVGTIISSMLSPSQFNTEMGTTTSWVPCDGRSVAGSNYASLVGSNVPNLNGMFLRGTGSQTVSVSIGGNITYDGGAAGVFQEDKVLEHGHQFWFGDDSSPAGGLNYPRMSTRTNSPNIDLGSPVRGLSGFFRNASENKPASVSVNYYIKINR
;
A
#
# COMPACT_ATOMS: atom_id res chain seq x y z
N MET A 1 -44.99 18.42 -44.11
CA MET A 1 -44.13 18.34 -42.92
C MET A 1 -44.30 16.93 -42.36
N ARG A 2 -43.27 16.09 -42.41
CA ARG A 2 -43.36 14.66 -42.06
C ARG A 2 -42.90 14.50 -40.61
N ASN A 3 -43.84 14.26 -39.70
CA ASN A 3 -43.56 14.10 -38.28
C ASN A 3 -42.84 12.77 -38.04
N PHE A 4 -41.60 12.83 -37.57
CA PHE A 4 -40.87 11.66 -37.08
C PHE A 4 -41.23 11.45 -35.61
N LEU A 5 -41.89 10.32 -35.31
CA LEU A 5 -42.17 9.88 -33.95
C LEU A 5 -40.91 9.17 -33.41
N PHE A 6 -40.23 9.78 -32.45
CA PHE A 6 -39.06 9.19 -31.79
C PHE A 6 -39.55 8.31 -30.63
N SER A 7 -39.45 6.98 -30.79
CA SER A 7 -39.78 6.03 -29.72
C SER A 7 -38.59 5.89 -28.77
N PHE A 8 -38.78 6.30 -27.51
CA PHE A 8 -37.78 6.20 -26.46
C PHE A 8 -37.93 4.82 -25.77
N LEU A 9 -37.03 3.89 -26.07
CA LEU A 9 -36.97 2.60 -25.35
C LEU A 9 -36.43 2.83 -23.93
N ILE A 10 -37.33 2.86 -22.95
CA ILE A 10 -36.99 2.80 -21.53
C ILE A 10 -36.66 1.33 -21.21
N SER A 11 -35.38 1.02 -21.03
CA SER A 11 -34.96 -0.28 -20.48
C SER A 11 -35.34 -0.34 -19.00
N PHE A 12 -36.38 -1.10 -18.68
CA PHE A 12 -36.65 -1.51 -17.31
C PHE A 12 -35.69 -2.64 -16.94
N TYR A 13 -34.87 -2.40 -15.90
CA TYR A 13 -34.16 -3.47 -15.22
C TYR A 13 -35.19 -4.29 -14.44
N ALA A 14 -35.61 -5.44 -15.00
CA ALA A 14 -36.36 -6.42 -14.24
C ALA A 14 -35.37 -7.17 -13.33
N LEU A 15 -35.39 -6.86 -12.03
CA LEU A 15 -34.77 -7.74 -11.04
C LEU A 15 -35.61 -9.02 -10.98
N GLY A 16 -35.18 -10.06 -11.67
CA GLY A 16 -35.78 -11.39 -11.56
C GLY A 16 -35.55 -11.93 -10.15
N GLN A 17 -36.47 -11.63 -9.23
CA GLN A 17 -36.44 -12.26 -7.91
C GLN A 17 -36.84 -13.73 -8.08
N ILE A 18 -36.00 -14.64 -7.56
CA ILE A 18 -36.34 -16.07 -7.50
C ILE A 18 -37.66 -16.21 -6.73
N PRO A 19 -38.72 -16.79 -7.32
CA PRO A 19 -40.00 -16.96 -6.66
C PRO A 19 -39.82 -17.69 -5.32
N LYS A 20 -40.17 -17.03 -4.21
CA LYS A 20 -40.13 -17.62 -2.87
C LYS A 20 -41.38 -18.47 -2.62
N VAL A 21 -41.48 -19.59 -3.33
CA VAL A 21 -42.57 -20.55 -3.19
C VAL A 21 -42.03 -21.90 -2.72
N LEU A 22 -42.84 -22.64 -1.96
CA LEU A 22 -42.50 -23.97 -1.46
C LEU A 22 -43.44 -24.99 -2.08
N SER A 23 -42.90 -26.05 -2.69
CA SER A 23 -43.72 -27.18 -3.13
C SER A 23 -44.14 -28.02 -1.93
N TYR A 24 -45.43 -28.33 -1.85
CA TYR A 24 -45.98 -29.21 -0.84
C TYR A 24 -46.87 -30.27 -1.51
N GLN A 25 -46.71 -31.52 -1.10
CA GLN A 25 -47.51 -32.64 -1.57
C GLN A 25 -48.07 -33.37 -0.36
N GLY A 26 -49.29 -33.86 -0.48
CA GLY A 26 -49.98 -34.53 0.62
C GLY A 26 -51.00 -35.53 0.13
N TYR A 27 -51.46 -36.34 1.09
CA TYR A 27 -52.57 -37.26 0.91
C TYR A 27 -53.67 -36.92 1.90
N LEU A 28 -54.88 -36.66 1.41
CA LEU A 28 -56.03 -36.29 2.22
C LEU A 28 -57.12 -37.37 2.16
N THR A 29 -57.49 -37.87 3.34
CA THR A 29 -58.59 -38.81 3.53
C THR A 29 -59.71 -38.18 4.36
N ASP A 30 -60.91 -38.76 4.29
CA ASP A 30 -61.95 -38.51 5.27
C ASP A 30 -61.71 -39.26 6.60
N ALA A 31 -62.65 -39.13 7.54
CA ALA A 31 -62.59 -39.81 8.84
C ALA A 31 -62.64 -41.36 8.72
N ASN A 32 -63.10 -41.89 7.58
CA ASN A 32 -63.19 -43.32 7.30
C ASN A 32 -61.99 -43.82 6.47
N SER A 33 -60.92 -43.03 6.35
CA SER A 33 -59.74 -43.32 5.52
C SER A 33 -60.04 -43.44 4.01
N ILE A 34 -61.17 -42.91 3.55
CA ILE A 34 -61.51 -42.89 2.13
C ILE A 34 -60.80 -41.69 1.48
N PRO A 35 -60.07 -41.89 0.36
CA PRO A 35 -59.39 -40.80 -0.32
C PRO A 35 -60.38 -39.78 -0.88
N ARG A 36 -60.13 -38.51 -0.63
CA ARG A 36 -61.00 -37.44 -1.14
C ARG A 36 -60.74 -37.16 -2.62
N HIS A 37 -61.77 -36.71 -3.35
CA HIS A 37 -61.68 -36.37 -4.76
C HIS A 37 -62.46 -35.08 -5.06
N GLY A 38 -61.84 -34.16 -5.80
CA GLY A 38 -62.41 -32.87 -6.19
C GLY A 38 -61.61 -31.68 -5.68
N THR A 39 -62.16 -30.48 -5.87
CA THR A 39 -61.54 -29.23 -5.44
C THR A 39 -61.92 -28.90 -4.00
N PHE A 40 -60.91 -28.70 -3.15
CA PHE A 40 -61.09 -28.32 -1.75
C PHE A 40 -60.43 -26.96 -1.49
N ILE A 41 -61.03 -26.17 -0.61
CA ILE A 41 -60.43 -24.96 -0.07
C ILE A 41 -59.73 -25.35 1.24
N ILE A 42 -58.42 -25.10 1.32
CA ILE A 42 -57.59 -25.44 2.46
C ILE A 42 -56.89 -24.18 2.96
N THR A 43 -56.86 -23.98 4.27
CA THR A 43 -56.00 -22.98 4.90
C THR A 43 -54.70 -23.64 5.34
N PHE A 44 -53.56 -23.10 4.91
CA PHE A 44 -52.23 -23.52 5.33
C PHE A 44 -51.68 -22.56 6.37
N LYS A 45 -51.07 -23.08 7.44
CA LYS A 45 -50.50 -22.27 8.51
C LYS A 45 -49.10 -22.77 8.87
N LEU A 46 -48.19 -21.85 9.16
CA LEU A 46 -46.86 -22.14 9.69
C LEU A 46 -46.72 -21.67 11.12
N TYR A 47 -46.16 -22.53 11.96
CA TYR A 47 -45.92 -22.30 13.38
C TYR A 47 -44.44 -22.51 13.75
N ASP A 48 -44.03 -21.94 14.89
CA ASP A 48 -42.71 -22.14 15.49
C ASP A 48 -42.61 -23.37 16.42
N ALA A 49 -43.73 -24.08 16.68
CA ALA A 49 -43.78 -25.21 17.59
C ALA A 49 -44.68 -26.36 17.08
N PRO A 50 -44.43 -27.62 17.48
CA PRO A 50 -45.21 -28.79 17.05
C PRO A 50 -46.65 -28.80 17.61
N SER A 51 -46.86 -28.17 18.76
CA SER A 51 -48.18 -27.88 19.35
C SER A 51 -48.11 -26.53 20.07
N GLY A 52 -49.22 -25.79 20.17
CA GLY A 52 -49.20 -24.40 20.67
C GLY A 52 -48.41 -23.46 19.75
N GLY A 53 -47.61 -22.56 20.32
CA GLY A 53 -46.71 -21.66 19.57
C GLY A 53 -47.38 -20.49 18.85
N ASN A 54 -46.56 -19.69 18.19
CA ASN A 54 -46.99 -18.51 17.44
C ASN A 54 -47.31 -18.87 15.99
N LEU A 55 -48.39 -18.30 15.47
CA LEU A 55 -48.69 -18.32 14.03
C LEU A 55 -47.74 -17.35 13.31
N LEU A 56 -46.88 -17.90 12.46
CA LEU A 56 -45.88 -17.12 11.72
C LEU A 56 -46.34 -16.71 10.33
N TRP A 57 -47.17 -17.54 9.70
CA TRP A 57 -47.71 -17.29 8.37
C TRP A 57 -48.98 -18.09 8.14
N SER A 58 -49.91 -17.54 7.37
CA SER A 58 -51.17 -18.18 7.00
C SER A 58 -51.52 -17.86 5.56
N GLU A 59 -51.84 -18.88 4.79
CA GLU A 59 -52.43 -18.76 3.46
C GLU A 59 -53.85 -19.32 3.53
N VAL A 60 -54.82 -18.41 3.49
CA VAL A 60 -56.24 -18.72 3.57
C VAL A 60 -56.82 -18.92 2.16
N ASP A 61 -57.97 -19.58 2.10
CA ASP A 61 -58.78 -19.76 0.89
C ASP A 61 -58.02 -20.38 -0.30
N LYS A 62 -57.01 -21.22 -0.02
CA LYS A 62 -56.22 -21.85 -1.08
C LYS A 62 -57.00 -23.01 -1.69
N SER A 63 -57.40 -22.81 -2.95
CA SER A 63 -58.03 -23.85 -3.78
C SER A 63 -57.00 -24.90 -4.19
N VAL A 64 -57.27 -26.16 -3.87
CA VAL A 64 -56.41 -27.31 -4.16
C VAL A 64 -57.25 -28.40 -4.82
N ASN A 65 -56.84 -28.85 -6.01
CA ASN A 65 -57.43 -30.01 -6.66
C ASN A 65 -56.84 -31.30 -6.06
N ILE A 66 -57.71 -32.20 -5.63
CA ILE A 66 -57.33 -33.48 -5.02
C ILE A 66 -57.86 -34.61 -5.90
N GLU A 67 -56.96 -35.49 -6.33
CA GLU A 67 -57.29 -36.65 -7.15
C GLU A 67 -56.92 -37.93 -6.39
N LYS A 68 -57.94 -38.74 -6.06
CA LYS A 68 -57.79 -40.01 -5.31
C LYS A 68 -56.97 -39.83 -4.02
N GLY A 69 -57.22 -38.75 -3.29
CA GLY A 69 -56.55 -38.35 -2.07
C GLY A 69 -55.24 -37.60 -2.26
N PHE A 70 -54.58 -37.68 -3.42
CA PHE A 70 -53.31 -37.00 -3.65
C PHE A 70 -53.52 -35.55 -4.08
N PHE A 71 -52.67 -34.65 -3.58
CA PHE A 71 -52.57 -33.30 -4.08
C PHE A 71 -51.13 -32.78 -4.07
N ALA A 72 -50.86 -31.84 -4.96
CA ALA A 72 -49.64 -31.05 -5.01
C ALA A 72 -50.01 -29.57 -5.12
N THR A 73 -49.38 -28.72 -4.32
CA THR A 73 -49.64 -27.28 -4.32
C THR A 73 -48.36 -26.49 -4.03
N LEU A 74 -48.35 -25.24 -4.48
CA LEU A 74 -47.29 -24.28 -4.16
C LEU A 74 -47.77 -23.38 -3.02
N LEU A 75 -47.03 -23.34 -1.92
CA LEU A 75 -47.25 -22.43 -0.81
C LEU A 75 -46.45 -21.14 -1.05
N GLY A 76 -46.97 -20.00 -0.59
CA GLY A 76 -46.35 -18.70 -0.83
C GLY A 76 -46.94 -17.94 -2.02
N SER A 77 -48.03 -18.44 -2.61
CA SER A 77 -48.70 -17.85 -3.78
C SER A 77 -50.19 -18.19 -3.75
N PRO A 78 -51.10 -17.24 -3.47
CA PRO A 78 -50.90 -15.80 -3.60
C PRO A 78 -50.22 -15.13 -2.39
N THR A 79 -50.28 -15.74 -1.21
CA THR A 79 -49.78 -15.10 0.03
C THR A 79 -48.29 -15.37 0.22
N SER A 80 -47.44 -14.40 -0.12
CA SER A 80 -45.99 -14.49 0.07
C SER A 80 -45.58 -14.81 1.52
N PHE A 81 -44.49 -15.56 1.69
CA PHE A 81 -43.86 -15.79 3.00
C PHE A 81 -43.23 -14.52 3.62
N GLY A 82 -43.16 -13.41 2.86
CA GLY A 82 -42.66 -12.14 3.35
C GLY A 82 -41.19 -12.20 3.80
N THR A 83 -40.96 -11.92 5.09
CA THR A 83 -39.64 -11.84 5.72
C THR A 83 -39.21 -13.13 6.42
N LEU A 84 -39.99 -14.21 6.33
CA LEU A 84 -39.59 -15.50 6.92
C LEU A 84 -38.26 -15.98 6.33
N SER A 85 -37.32 -16.28 7.23
CA SER A 85 -35.93 -16.61 6.94
C SER A 85 -35.67 -18.11 6.77
N PHE A 86 -36.56 -18.98 7.24
CA PHE A 86 -36.38 -20.45 7.24
C PHE A 86 -35.10 -20.90 7.95
N ASP A 87 -34.71 -20.19 9.03
CA ASP A 87 -33.46 -20.39 9.79
C ASP A 87 -33.63 -21.21 11.08
N LYS A 88 -34.85 -21.66 11.37
CA LYS A 88 -35.23 -22.48 12.52
C LYS A 88 -36.22 -23.56 12.10
N GLN A 89 -36.64 -24.43 13.03
CA GLN A 89 -37.66 -25.43 12.73
C GLN A 89 -39.03 -24.77 12.57
N TYR A 90 -39.72 -25.08 11.47
CA TYR A 90 -41.09 -24.66 11.20
C TYR A 90 -42.02 -25.88 11.13
N TYR A 91 -43.28 -25.68 11.49
CA TYR A 91 -44.32 -26.71 11.47
C TYR A 91 -45.50 -26.27 10.62
N LEU A 92 -45.83 -27.07 9.62
CA LEU A 92 -46.96 -26.87 8.72
C LEU A 92 -48.22 -27.52 9.28
N SER A 93 -49.31 -26.78 9.21
CA SER A 93 -50.64 -27.25 9.53
C SER A 93 -51.61 -26.97 8.40
N LEU A 94 -52.64 -27.82 8.30
CA LEU A 94 -53.67 -27.76 7.27
C LEU A 94 -55.05 -27.72 7.94
N THR A 95 -55.93 -26.87 7.42
CA THR A 95 -57.33 -26.81 7.85
C THR A 95 -58.22 -26.78 6.62
N PRO A 96 -58.81 -27.91 6.20
CA PRO A 96 -59.85 -27.91 5.18
C PRO A 96 -61.03 -27.04 5.62
N GLN A 97 -61.67 -26.35 4.68
CA GLN A 97 -62.78 -25.45 4.97
C GLN A 97 -63.92 -26.19 5.69
N GLY A 98 -64.32 -25.67 6.85
CA GLY A 98 -65.39 -26.25 7.68
C GLY A 98 -64.96 -27.42 8.57
N GLU A 99 -63.67 -27.76 8.60
CA GLU A 99 -63.12 -28.84 9.41
C GLU A 99 -62.15 -28.34 10.49
N SER A 100 -61.82 -29.23 11.42
CA SER A 100 -60.81 -28.96 12.45
C SER A 100 -59.40 -28.97 11.85
N GLU A 101 -58.49 -28.24 12.48
CA GLU A 101 -57.07 -28.24 12.12
C GLU A 101 -56.49 -29.67 12.23
N ILE A 102 -55.81 -30.12 11.18
CA ILE A 102 -55.22 -31.45 11.13
C ILE A 102 -54.03 -31.50 12.10
N THR A 103 -54.06 -32.49 12.99
CA THR A 103 -52.98 -32.77 13.94
C THR A 103 -52.48 -34.20 13.76
N PRO A 104 -51.19 -34.49 14.01
CA PRO A 104 -50.13 -33.56 14.42
C PRO A 104 -49.64 -32.65 13.29
N ARG A 105 -49.04 -31.51 13.64
CA ARG A 105 -48.41 -30.62 12.65
C ARG A 105 -47.18 -31.28 12.03
N ILE A 106 -46.94 -30.99 10.76
CA ILE A 106 -45.89 -31.63 9.97
C ILE A 106 -44.63 -30.75 10.03
N PRO A 107 -43.49 -31.24 10.53
CA PRO A 107 -42.25 -30.47 10.52
C PRO A 107 -41.76 -30.27 9.08
N LEU A 108 -41.34 -29.04 8.74
CA LEU A 108 -40.65 -28.79 7.48
C LEU A 108 -39.22 -29.33 7.56
N THR A 109 -38.81 -30.07 6.54
CA THR A 109 -37.47 -30.66 6.45
C THR A 109 -36.73 -30.13 5.23
N SER A 110 -35.41 -29.98 5.35
CA SER A 110 -34.51 -29.65 4.25
C SER A 110 -34.48 -30.73 3.17
N THR A 111 -34.29 -30.34 1.91
CA THR A 111 -34.00 -31.26 0.79
C THR A 111 -32.51 -31.55 0.72
N ALA A 112 -32.10 -32.69 0.15
CA ALA A 112 -30.69 -33.12 0.15
C ALA A 112 -29.72 -32.07 -0.44
N TYR A 113 -30.10 -31.37 -1.51
CA TYR A 113 -29.27 -30.32 -2.10
C TYR A 113 -29.19 -29.04 -1.24
N SER A 114 -30.17 -28.79 -0.37
CA SER A 114 -30.18 -27.60 0.50
C SER A 114 -29.16 -27.67 1.64
N PHE A 115 -28.64 -28.87 1.97
CA PHE A 115 -27.58 -29.01 2.98
C PHE A 115 -26.30 -28.26 2.60
N ASN A 116 -25.98 -28.16 1.30
CA ASN A 116 -24.83 -27.40 0.82
C ASN A 116 -24.97 -25.88 1.02
N ALA A 117 -26.17 -25.37 1.31
CA ALA A 117 -26.36 -23.96 1.62
C ALA A 117 -25.94 -23.61 3.06
N VAL A 118 -25.96 -24.60 3.97
CA VAL A 118 -25.53 -24.42 5.37
C VAL A 118 -24.01 -24.30 5.46
N THR A 119 -23.29 -25.01 4.59
CA THR A 119 -21.82 -24.99 4.55
C THR A 119 -21.33 -24.54 3.19
N VAL A 120 -20.74 -23.36 3.12
CA VAL A 120 -20.00 -22.94 1.92
C VAL A 120 -18.68 -23.70 1.92
N SER A 121 -18.43 -24.54 0.92
CA SER A 121 -17.17 -25.28 0.80
C SER A 121 -15.98 -24.32 0.66
N ASP A 122 -14.81 -24.74 1.14
CA ASP A 122 -13.58 -23.96 0.99
C ASP A 122 -13.32 -23.62 -0.49
N GLY A 123 -13.01 -22.36 -0.74
CA GLY A 123 -12.78 -21.84 -2.10
C GLY A 123 -14.05 -21.65 -2.94
N ALA A 124 -15.25 -21.96 -2.42
CA ALA A 124 -16.49 -21.77 -3.17
C ALA A 124 -16.80 -20.29 -3.42
N ILE A 125 -16.30 -19.35 -2.60
CA ILE A 125 -16.38 -17.91 -2.85
C ILE A 125 -15.13 -17.47 -3.61
N THR A 126 -15.26 -17.35 -4.92
CA THR A 126 -14.21 -16.83 -5.81
C THR A 126 -14.41 -15.34 -6.08
N GLY A 127 -13.38 -14.66 -6.58
CA GLY A 127 -13.42 -13.23 -6.90
C GLY A 127 -14.70 -12.78 -7.64
N PRO A 128 -15.11 -13.43 -8.75
CA PRO A 128 -16.33 -13.04 -9.48
C PRO A 128 -17.65 -13.17 -8.70
N LYS A 129 -17.67 -13.94 -7.60
CA LYS A 129 -18.84 -14.08 -6.72
C LYS A 129 -18.92 -12.95 -5.68
N ILE A 130 -17.85 -12.16 -5.56
CA ILE A 130 -17.77 -10.97 -4.73
C ILE A 130 -17.91 -9.78 -5.67
N SER A 131 -19.03 -9.06 -5.56
CA SER A 131 -19.21 -7.83 -6.34
C SER A 131 -18.14 -6.79 -5.96
N ASP A 132 -17.84 -5.89 -6.90
CA ASP A 132 -16.92 -4.79 -6.65
C ASP A 132 -17.35 -3.99 -5.41
N ASN A 133 -16.38 -3.65 -4.57
CA ASN A 133 -16.59 -2.95 -3.29
C ASN A 133 -17.45 -3.70 -2.26
N ALA A 134 -17.78 -4.97 -2.47
CA ALA A 134 -18.56 -5.75 -1.51
C ALA A 134 -17.80 -5.99 -0.20
N VAL A 135 -16.46 -6.01 -0.20
CA VAL A 135 -15.63 -6.13 1.02
C VAL A 135 -15.11 -4.74 1.39
N THR A 136 -15.80 -4.09 2.33
CA THR A 136 -15.41 -2.79 2.88
C THR A 136 -14.48 -2.97 4.08
N GLY A 137 -13.80 -1.90 4.51
CA GLY A 137 -12.94 -1.93 5.71
C GLY A 137 -13.67 -2.44 6.96
N THR A 138 -14.96 -2.12 7.13
CA THR A 138 -15.79 -2.61 8.24
C THR A 138 -16.09 -4.12 8.21
N LYS A 139 -15.94 -4.76 7.05
CA LYS A 139 -16.09 -6.22 6.89
C LYS A 139 -14.78 -6.96 7.10
N LEU A 140 -13.67 -6.23 7.24
CA LEU A 140 -12.37 -6.76 7.62
C LEU A 140 -12.15 -6.48 9.10
N SER A 141 -12.00 -7.53 9.89
CA SER A 141 -11.67 -7.38 11.31
C SER A 141 -10.29 -6.71 11.46
N ASP A 142 -10.07 -6.04 12.59
CA ASP A 142 -8.76 -5.47 12.91
C ASP A 142 -7.66 -6.54 12.82
N ASN A 143 -6.52 -6.18 12.22
CA ASN A 143 -5.38 -7.07 11.98
C ASN A 143 -5.65 -8.30 11.10
N SER A 144 -6.82 -8.37 10.43
CA SER A 144 -7.13 -9.50 9.54
C SER A 144 -6.26 -9.54 8.28
N VAL A 145 -5.74 -8.40 7.82
CA VAL A 145 -4.80 -8.33 6.70
C VAL A 145 -3.38 -8.18 7.24
N THR A 146 -2.69 -9.31 7.40
CA THR A 146 -1.31 -9.39 7.89
C THR A 146 -0.30 -9.31 6.74
N SER A 147 0.97 -9.07 7.04
CA SER A 147 2.05 -9.06 6.04
C SER A 147 2.12 -10.34 5.21
N SER A 148 1.80 -11.50 5.79
CA SER A 148 1.73 -12.78 5.07
C SER A 148 0.62 -12.85 4.01
N LYS A 149 -0.41 -11.99 4.11
CA LYS A 149 -1.51 -11.87 3.15
C LYS A 149 -1.25 -10.80 2.08
N ILE A 150 -0.16 -10.05 2.22
CA ILE A 150 0.27 -9.01 1.29
C ILE A 150 1.49 -9.54 0.56
N SER A 151 1.35 -9.78 -0.74
CA SER A 151 2.49 -10.17 -1.57
C SER A 151 3.52 -9.04 -1.62
N ASN A 152 4.81 -9.40 -1.63
CA ASN A 152 5.87 -8.42 -1.77
C ASN A 152 5.71 -7.64 -3.08
N SER A 153 6.03 -6.34 -3.03
CA SER A 153 6.01 -5.43 -4.19
C SER A 153 4.64 -5.19 -4.85
N THR A 154 3.53 -5.51 -4.19
CA THR A 154 2.18 -5.24 -4.74
C THR A 154 1.55 -3.94 -4.27
N ILE A 155 2.04 -3.34 -3.18
CA ILE A 155 1.56 -2.05 -2.69
C ILE A 155 2.28 -0.94 -3.45
N ALA A 156 1.52 -0.13 -4.19
CA ALA A 156 2.08 0.96 -4.97
C ALA A 156 2.38 2.17 -4.06
N LYS A 157 3.23 3.09 -4.53
CA LYS A 157 3.59 4.28 -3.74
C LYS A 157 2.35 5.14 -3.45
N GLU A 158 1.41 5.15 -4.37
CA GLU A 158 0.15 5.88 -4.34
C GLU A 158 -0.82 5.33 -3.27
N ASP A 159 -0.67 4.05 -2.91
CA ASP A 159 -1.46 3.39 -1.86
C ASP A 159 -0.93 3.72 -0.45
N LEU A 160 0.31 4.21 -0.36
CA LEU A 160 0.95 4.61 0.88
C LEU A 160 0.71 6.08 1.15
N ALA A 161 0.24 6.40 2.35
CA ALA A 161 0.17 7.78 2.79
C ALA A 161 1.60 8.38 2.86
N VAL A 162 1.74 9.63 2.39
CA VAL A 162 3.03 10.33 2.27
C VAL A 162 3.82 10.38 3.59
N ASN A 163 3.11 10.45 4.72
CA ASN A 163 3.71 10.43 6.05
C ASN A 163 4.39 9.09 6.39
N VAL A 164 3.95 7.97 5.82
CA VAL A 164 4.62 6.66 5.97
C VAL A 164 5.99 6.71 5.29
N ILE A 165 6.05 7.24 4.06
CA ILE A 165 7.30 7.35 3.29
C ILE A 165 8.26 8.33 3.98
N SER A 166 7.74 9.48 4.42
CA SER A 166 8.52 10.46 5.16
C SER A 166 9.07 9.84 6.44
N ALA A 167 8.29 9.08 7.21
CA ALA A 167 8.71 8.45 8.47
C ALA A 167 9.83 7.41 8.36
N MET A 168 10.14 6.88 7.16
CA MET A 168 11.14 5.82 7.00
C MET A 168 12.59 6.28 7.24
N LEU A 169 12.88 7.57 7.07
CA LEU A 169 14.23 8.12 7.27
C LEU A 169 14.39 8.69 8.69
N PRO A 170 15.53 8.43 9.38
CA PRO A 170 15.78 8.99 10.71
C PRO A 170 15.98 10.52 10.64
N VAL A 171 15.66 11.19 11.75
CA VAL A 171 15.94 12.63 11.92
C VAL A 171 17.46 12.85 11.85
N GLY A 172 17.88 13.90 11.16
CA GLY A 172 19.29 14.21 10.88
C GLY A 172 19.83 13.63 9.57
N THR A 173 19.06 12.80 8.85
CA THR A 173 19.43 12.34 7.51
C THR A 173 19.61 13.53 6.57
N ILE A 174 20.74 13.59 5.86
CA ILE A 174 21.03 14.59 4.82
C ILE A 174 20.94 13.90 3.45
N ILE A 175 20.26 14.55 2.51
CA ILE A 175 20.16 14.12 1.11
C ILE A 175 20.48 15.28 0.18
N SER A 176 20.98 14.96 -1.01
CA SER A 176 21.25 15.92 -2.08
C SER A 176 20.13 15.94 -3.10
N SER A 177 19.76 17.13 -3.60
CA SER A 177 18.79 17.28 -4.67
C SER A 177 19.10 18.49 -5.55
N MET A 178 18.77 18.39 -6.84
CA MET A 178 18.80 19.51 -7.79
C MET A 178 17.58 20.43 -7.68
N LEU A 179 16.55 20.02 -6.92
CA LEU A 179 15.30 20.74 -6.80
C LEU A 179 15.44 21.96 -5.88
N SER A 180 14.69 23.02 -6.20
CA SER A 180 14.51 24.15 -5.28
C SER A 180 13.70 23.73 -4.03
N PRO A 181 13.77 24.48 -2.92
CA PRO A 181 13.11 24.08 -1.68
C PRO A 181 11.59 23.88 -1.82
N SER A 182 10.93 24.68 -2.64
CA SER A 182 9.49 24.53 -2.90
C SER A 182 9.19 23.26 -3.70
N GLN A 183 9.95 22.98 -4.77
CA GLN A 183 9.80 21.75 -5.56
C GLN A 183 10.07 20.52 -4.70
N PHE A 184 11.13 20.55 -3.89
CA PHE A 184 11.50 19.45 -3.02
C PHE A 184 10.39 19.14 -2.00
N ASN A 185 9.84 20.15 -1.33
CA ASN A 185 8.76 19.97 -0.37
C ASN A 185 7.47 19.43 -1.01
N THR A 186 7.18 19.80 -2.27
CA THR A 186 6.07 19.22 -3.04
C THR A 186 6.28 17.72 -3.28
N GLU A 187 7.49 17.31 -3.71
CA GLU A 187 7.82 15.90 -3.95
C GLU A 187 7.78 15.06 -2.67
N MET A 188 8.17 15.64 -1.54
CA MET A 188 8.10 14.99 -0.23
C MET A 188 6.71 15.06 0.40
N GLY A 189 5.81 15.88 -0.14
CA GLY A 189 4.47 16.18 0.38
C GLY A 189 4.46 16.66 1.84
N THR A 190 5.51 17.39 2.24
CA THR A 190 5.66 17.98 3.58
C THR A 190 6.48 19.26 3.51
N THR A 191 6.11 20.26 4.30
CA THR A 191 6.87 21.51 4.46
C THR A 191 7.59 21.60 5.81
N THR A 192 7.36 20.63 6.69
CA THR A 192 7.84 20.67 8.09
C THR A 192 8.85 19.59 8.40
N SER A 193 8.96 18.55 7.57
CA SER A 193 9.89 17.43 7.83
C SER A 193 11.29 17.66 7.28
N TRP A 194 11.44 18.47 6.22
CA TRP A 194 12.71 18.71 5.54
C TRP A 194 12.99 20.20 5.38
N VAL A 195 14.25 20.59 5.56
CA VAL A 195 14.71 21.95 5.29
C VAL A 195 16.09 21.93 4.62
N PRO A 196 16.42 22.95 3.79
CA PRO A 196 17.77 23.17 3.30
C PRO A 196 18.81 23.30 4.43
N CYS A 197 20.00 22.77 4.17
CA CYS A 197 21.17 22.91 5.05
C CYS A 197 21.89 24.25 4.80
N ASP A 198 21.29 25.36 5.23
CA ASP A 198 21.80 26.72 5.02
C ASP A 198 22.14 27.46 6.31
N GLY A 199 22.18 26.75 7.45
CA GLY A 199 22.45 27.36 8.76
C GLY A 199 21.23 27.92 9.48
N ARG A 200 20.02 27.82 8.89
CA ARG A 200 18.81 28.35 9.51
C ARG A 200 18.49 27.73 10.87
N SER A 201 17.75 28.47 11.69
CA SER A 201 17.20 27.92 12.92
C SER A 201 15.96 27.07 12.65
N VAL A 202 15.86 25.95 13.36
CA VAL A 202 14.76 24.97 13.37
C VAL A 202 14.29 24.69 14.79
N ALA A 203 14.34 25.71 15.66
CA ALA A 203 13.87 25.61 17.05
C ALA A 203 12.44 25.02 17.11
N GLY A 204 12.23 24.08 18.03
CA GLY A 204 10.96 23.35 18.18
C GLY A 204 10.80 22.10 17.31
N SER A 205 11.77 21.79 16.44
CA SER A 205 11.81 20.52 15.69
C SER A 205 12.35 19.35 16.52
N ASN A 206 12.10 18.12 16.07
CA ASN A 206 12.72 16.93 16.66
C ASN A 206 14.25 16.97 16.53
N TYR A 207 14.78 17.50 15.44
CA TYR A 207 16.23 17.70 15.27
C TYR A 207 16.80 18.65 16.32
N ALA A 208 16.12 19.77 16.58
CA ALA A 208 16.54 20.74 17.59
C ALA A 208 16.67 20.14 18.99
N SER A 209 15.81 19.16 19.32
CA SER A 209 15.86 18.45 20.60
C SER A 209 17.03 17.46 20.74
N LEU A 210 17.62 17.04 19.61
CA LEU A 210 18.65 16.00 19.58
C LEU A 210 20.05 16.55 19.32
N VAL A 211 20.16 17.53 18.41
CA VAL A 211 21.45 17.99 17.87
C VAL A 211 21.67 19.49 18.15
N GLY A 212 20.60 20.28 18.22
CA GLY A 212 20.65 21.72 18.47
C GLY A 212 19.79 22.52 17.49
N SER A 213 19.49 23.76 17.86
CA SER A 213 18.44 24.57 17.20
C SER A 213 18.78 25.03 15.79
N ASN A 214 19.98 24.81 15.26
CA ASN A 214 20.39 25.26 13.93
C ASN A 214 20.83 24.07 13.09
N VAL A 215 20.40 24.02 11.83
CA VAL A 215 20.89 23.02 10.87
C VAL A 215 22.30 23.40 10.40
N PRO A 216 23.11 22.46 9.92
CA PRO A 216 24.40 22.79 9.32
C PRO A 216 24.24 23.68 8.08
N ASN A 217 25.19 24.56 7.83
CA ASN A 217 25.32 25.26 6.56
C ASN A 217 26.28 24.48 5.66
N LEU A 218 25.75 23.85 4.62
CA LEU A 218 26.52 23.00 3.69
C LEU A 218 26.70 23.66 2.31
N ASN A 219 26.40 24.95 2.20
CA ASN A 219 26.61 25.68 0.95
C ASN A 219 28.11 25.76 0.63
N GLY A 220 28.50 25.22 -0.52
CA GLY A 220 29.91 25.16 -0.94
C GLY A 220 30.74 24.09 -0.23
N MET A 221 30.15 23.29 0.67
CA MET A 221 30.87 22.30 1.46
C MET A 221 30.88 20.92 0.77
N PHE A 222 31.99 20.21 0.91
CA PHE A 222 32.08 18.79 0.60
C PHE A 222 31.78 17.94 1.83
N LEU A 223 31.03 16.85 1.63
CA LEU A 223 30.77 15.87 2.68
C LEU A 223 31.83 14.77 2.66
N ARG A 224 32.19 14.28 3.85
CA ARG A 224 33.08 13.13 4.03
C ARG A 224 32.61 12.25 5.18
N GLY A 225 33.07 11.00 5.20
CA GLY A 225 32.87 10.12 6.34
C GLY A 225 33.68 10.57 7.55
N THR A 226 33.15 10.34 8.75
CA THR A 226 33.82 10.62 10.03
C THR A 226 34.89 9.58 10.35
N GLY A 227 35.80 9.91 11.26
CA GLY A 227 36.86 9.01 11.73
C GLY A 227 38.04 8.93 10.77
N SER A 228 39.01 8.05 11.09
CA SER A 228 40.30 7.99 10.40
C SER A 228 40.48 6.69 9.64
N GLN A 229 41.01 6.77 8.41
CA GLN A 229 41.37 5.63 7.59
C GLN A 229 42.82 5.72 7.11
N THR A 230 43.56 4.62 7.22
CA THR A 230 44.95 4.52 6.76
C THR A 230 45.02 3.68 5.49
N VAL A 231 45.65 4.22 4.44
CA VAL A 231 45.84 3.55 3.14
C VAL A 231 47.34 3.39 2.88
N SER A 232 47.77 2.16 2.60
CA SER A 232 49.13 1.88 2.16
C SER A 232 49.31 2.27 0.69
N VAL A 233 50.41 2.97 0.38
CA VAL A 233 50.69 3.45 -0.97
C VAL A 233 51.85 2.67 -1.60
N SER A 234 51.79 2.47 -2.91
CA SER A 234 52.71 1.63 -3.70
C SER A 234 54.20 1.97 -3.56
N ILE A 235 54.53 3.19 -3.12
CA ILE A 235 55.91 3.70 -3.05
C ILE A 235 56.53 3.52 -1.65
N GLY A 236 55.86 2.77 -0.76
CA GLY A 236 56.33 2.54 0.61
C GLY A 236 55.93 3.70 1.52
N GLY A 237 54.95 3.46 2.39
CA GLY A 237 54.40 4.45 3.30
C GLY A 237 52.90 4.28 3.48
N ASN A 238 52.37 4.92 4.53
CA ASN A 238 50.94 4.93 4.86
C ASN A 238 50.45 6.39 4.85
N ILE A 239 49.35 6.65 4.14
CA ILE A 239 48.64 7.93 4.23
C ILE A 239 47.44 7.73 5.17
N THR A 240 47.33 8.57 6.18
CA THR A 240 46.18 8.60 7.10
C THR A 240 45.26 9.74 6.73
N TYR A 241 44.01 9.43 6.42
CA TYR A 241 42.94 10.37 6.15
C TYR A 241 42.02 10.46 7.36
N ASP A 242 42.06 11.58 8.09
CA ASP A 242 41.16 11.84 9.21
C ASP A 242 39.97 12.71 8.79
N GLY A 243 38.77 12.15 8.86
CA GLY A 243 37.50 12.83 8.63
C GLY A 243 36.95 13.55 9.86
N GLY A 244 37.58 13.40 11.03
CA GLY A 244 37.16 14.07 12.25
C GLY A 244 35.82 13.56 12.80
N ALA A 245 35.28 14.32 13.76
CA ALA A 245 33.97 14.07 14.33
C ALA A 245 32.84 14.59 13.42
N ALA A 246 31.63 14.03 13.56
CA ALA A 246 30.47 14.47 12.79
C ALA A 246 30.18 15.96 13.05
N GLY A 247 29.96 16.72 11.97
CA GLY A 247 29.63 18.15 12.04
C GLY A 247 30.83 19.10 12.19
N VAL A 248 32.06 18.58 12.20
CA VAL A 248 33.27 19.42 12.23
C VAL A 248 33.70 19.78 10.82
N PHE A 249 33.98 21.07 10.61
CA PHE A 249 34.51 21.58 9.35
C PHE A 249 36.02 21.38 9.27
N GLN A 250 36.52 21.11 8.07
CA GLN A 250 37.94 21.05 7.76
C GLN A 250 38.20 21.97 6.58
N GLU A 251 39.23 22.83 6.71
CA GLU A 251 39.69 23.70 5.63
C GLU A 251 40.24 22.87 4.47
N ASP A 252 40.28 23.46 3.27
CA ASP A 252 40.93 22.81 2.14
C ASP A 252 42.43 22.67 2.40
N LYS A 253 42.98 21.51 2.04
CA LYS A 253 44.40 21.22 2.24
C LYS A 253 44.97 20.51 1.03
N VAL A 254 46.09 21.02 0.55
CA VAL A 254 46.96 20.32 -0.40
C VAL A 254 48.04 19.61 0.41
N LEU A 255 48.29 18.34 0.12
CA LEU A 255 49.43 17.64 0.71
C LEU A 255 50.73 18.27 0.20
N GLU A 256 51.68 18.47 1.11
CA GLU A 256 53.02 18.91 0.72
C GLU A 256 53.60 17.94 -0.31
N HIS A 257 54.13 18.51 -1.39
CA HIS A 257 54.79 17.76 -2.44
C HIS A 257 56.00 18.55 -2.95
N GLY A 258 57.01 17.82 -3.41
CA GLY A 258 58.22 18.40 -3.97
C GLY A 258 58.16 18.50 -5.50
N HIS A 259 58.76 19.53 -6.05
CA HIS A 259 59.13 19.59 -7.46
C HIS A 259 60.64 19.31 -7.57
N GLN A 260 61.02 18.29 -8.35
CA GLN A 260 62.42 18.08 -8.69
C GLN A 260 62.79 19.02 -9.84
N PHE A 261 63.69 19.95 -9.56
CA PHE A 261 64.35 20.75 -10.59
C PHE A 261 65.67 20.08 -10.95
N TRP A 262 65.83 19.73 -12.22
CA TRP A 262 67.05 19.06 -12.68
C TRP A 262 68.14 20.07 -13.06
N PHE A 263 69.13 20.20 -12.18
CA PHE A 263 70.40 20.88 -12.43
C PHE A 263 71.54 19.92 -12.07
N GLY A 264 72.55 19.78 -12.94
CA GLY A 264 73.68 18.86 -12.73
C GLY A 264 74.97 19.57 -12.35
N ASP A 265 75.81 18.91 -11.55
CA ASP A 265 77.24 19.20 -11.43
C ASP A 265 78.07 18.02 -11.96
N ASP A 266 79.32 18.27 -12.36
CA ASP A 266 80.19 17.26 -13.00
C ASP A 266 80.69 16.16 -12.03
N SER A 267 80.25 16.18 -10.75
CA SER A 267 80.72 15.24 -9.71
C SER A 267 79.77 14.08 -9.42
N SER A 268 78.58 14.03 -10.05
CA SER A 268 77.58 13.01 -9.78
C SER A 268 77.69 11.78 -10.71
N PRO A 269 77.83 10.54 -10.18
CA PRO A 269 78.06 9.32 -10.97
C PRO A 269 76.76 8.67 -11.50
N ALA A 270 75.72 9.45 -11.80
CA ALA A 270 74.44 8.93 -12.30
C ALA A 270 74.26 9.24 -13.79
N GLY A 271 74.06 8.18 -14.57
CA GLY A 271 74.25 8.15 -16.02
C GLY A 271 73.33 9.05 -16.87
N GLY A 272 73.91 9.52 -17.98
CA GLY A 272 73.28 9.54 -19.31
C GLY A 272 72.13 10.51 -19.60
N LEU A 273 71.68 11.35 -18.66
CA LEU A 273 70.59 12.29 -18.91
C LEU A 273 71.10 13.72 -19.15
N ASN A 274 70.58 14.38 -20.19
CA ASN A 274 70.99 15.72 -20.61
C ASN A 274 70.30 16.80 -19.77
N TYR A 275 70.96 17.25 -18.70
CA TYR A 275 70.49 18.38 -17.89
C TYR A 275 71.41 19.60 -18.06
N PRO A 276 70.89 20.84 -17.93
CA PRO A 276 71.72 22.04 -17.85
C PRO A 276 72.73 21.91 -16.71
N ARG A 277 74.01 22.17 -17.02
CA ARG A 277 75.14 21.99 -16.10
C ARG A 277 75.67 23.33 -15.63
N MET A 278 76.04 23.41 -14.34
CA MET A 278 76.72 24.57 -13.78
C MET A 278 78.17 24.20 -13.46
N SER A 279 79.13 24.88 -14.08
CA SER A 279 80.57 24.58 -13.96
C SER A 279 81.20 25.13 -12.68
N THR A 280 80.54 26.05 -11.97
CA THR A 280 81.06 26.68 -10.74
C THR A 280 80.00 26.73 -9.64
N ARG A 281 80.36 26.32 -8.42
CA ARG A 281 79.50 26.44 -7.23
C ARG A 281 79.63 27.84 -6.61
N THR A 282 79.04 28.85 -7.26
CA THR A 282 78.77 30.14 -6.61
C THR A 282 77.34 30.13 -6.10
N ASN A 283 77.17 30.07 -4.77
CA ASN A 283 75.87 30.19 -4.13
C ASN A 283 75.38 31.65 -4.26
N SER A 284 74.51 31.91 -5.23
CA SER A 284 73.69 33.11 -5.21
C SER A 284 72.52 32.86 -4.25
N PRO A 285 72.34 33.65 -3.17
CA PRO A 285 71.30 33.40 -2.16
C PRO A 285 69.88 33.71 -2.64
N ASN A 286 69.70 34.23 -3.85
CA ASN A 286 68.39 34.51 -4.45
C ASN A 286 68.34 33.95 -5.87
N ILE A 287 67.53 32.90 -6.08
CA ILE A 287 66.98 32.63 -7.40
C ILE A 287 65.86 33.66 -7.58
N ASP A 288 66.11 34.65 -8.42
CA ASP A 288 65.07 35.59 -8.83
C ASP A 288 64.01 34.79 -9.60
N LEU A 289 62.82 34.63 -9.00
CA LEU A 289 61.67 33.97 -9.64
C LEU A 289 61.08 34.92 -10.70
N GLY A 290 61.89 35.29 -11.69
CA GLY A 290 61.50 36.17 -12.78
C GLY A 290 60.51 35.46 -13.69
N SER A 291 59.27 35.97 -13.71
CA SER A 291 58.13 35.63 -14.58
C SER A 291 57.79 34.13 -14.69
N PRO A 292 56.49 33.76 -14.69
CA PRO A 292 56.10 32.36 -14.86
C PRO A 292 56.72 31.79 -16.15
N VAL A 293 57.50 30.72 -16.00
CA VAL A 293 58.16 30.02 -17.11
C VAL A 293 57.09 29.60 -18.10
N ARG A 294 57.04 30.27 -19.27
CA ARG A 294 56.13 29.92 -20.36
C ARG A 294 56.58 28.59 -20.95
N GLY A 295 55.75 27.56 -20.84
CA GLY A 295 56.02 26.24 -21.42
C GLY A 295 55.77 25.05 -20.49
N LEU A 296 55.40 25.28 -19.24
CA LEU A 296 54.96 24.21 -18.34
C LEU A 296 53.60 23.67 -18.88
N SER A 297 53.57 22.45 -19.40
CA SER A 297 52.37 21.87 -20.01
C SER A 297 51.40 21.39 -18.94
N GLY A 298 50.41 22.22 -18.66
CA GLY A 298 49.27 21.94 -17.80
C GLY A 298 48.43 23.19 -17.72
N PHE A 299 47.10 23.08 -17.78
CA PHE A 299 46.23 24.22 -17.50
C PHE A 299 46.38 24.57 -16.01
N PHE A 300 47.31 25.46 -15.66
CA PHE A 300 47.40 26.03 -14.33
C PHE A 300 46.14 26.83 -14.07
N ARG A 301 45.14 26.18 -13.46
CA ARG A 301 44.02 26.88 -12.84
C ARG A 301 44.55 27.43 -11.52
N ASN A 302 45.36 28.49 -11.58
CA ASN A 302 45.67 29.29 -10.41
C ASN A 302 44.36 29.95 -9.98
N ALA A 303 43.70 29.34 -9.01
CA ALA A 303 42.42 29.78 -8.47
C ALA A 303 42.54 29.90 -6.95
N SER A 304 41.61 30.64 -6.35
CA SER A 304 41.58 30.90 -4.91
C SER A 304 41.16 29.71 -4.05
N GLU A 305 40.86 28.55 -4.63
CA GLU A 305 40.27 27.39 -3.96
C GLU A 305 40.82 26.08 -4.54
N ASN A 306 41.28 25.17 -3.68
CA ASN A 306 41.70 23.84 -4.09
C ASN A 306 40.52 22.85 -4.03
N LYS A 307 39.91 22.55 -5.19
CA LYS A 307 38.82 21.59 -5.28
C LYS A 307 38.88 20.70 -6.52
N PRO A 308 38.37 19.45 -6.43
CA PRO A 308 38.17 18.61 -7.60
C PRO A 308 37.02 19.14 -8.49
N ALA A 309 36.82 18.53 -9.65
CA ALA A 309 35.61 18.76 -10.44
C ALA A 309 34.36 18.38 -9.64
N SER A 310 33.37 19.26 -9.60
CA SER A 310 32.16 19.08 -8.80
C SER A 310 30.95 19.76 -9.46
N VAL A 311 29.76 19.38 -9.02
CA VAL A 311 28.50 20.03 -9.36
C VAL A 311 27.82 20.53 -8.08
N SER A 312 27.23 21.71 -8.14
CA SER A 312 26.50 22.28 -7.01
C SER A 312 25.09 21.67 -6.92
N VAL A 313 24.72 21.23 -5.71
CA VAL A 313 23.40 20.66 -5.39
C VAL A 313 22.89 21.29 -4.10
N ASN A 314 21.58 21.22 -3.88
CA ASN A 314 20.99 21.61 -2.60
C ASN A 314 21.04 20.41 -1.64
N TYR A 315 21.54 20.62 -0.43
CA TYR A 315 21.43 19.65 0.65
C TYR A 315 20.17 19.93 1.48
N TYR A 316 19.42 18.88 1.78
CA TYR A 316 18.27 18.92 2.67
C TYR A 316 18.49 17.99 3.85
N ILE A 317 18.10 18.43 5.04
CA ILE A 317 18.16 17.64 6.26
C ILE A 317 16.77 17.38 6.81
N LYS A 318 16.55 16.15 7.28
CA LYS A 318 15.30 15.75 7.93
C LYS A 318 15.25 16.27 9.36
N ILE A 319 14.29 17.13 9.67
CA ILE A 319 14.16 17.77 10.99
C ILE A 319 13.03 17.24 11.86
N ASN A 320 11.97 16.68 11.26
CA ASN A 320 10.82 16.10 11.96
C ASN A 320 10.45 14.76 11.34
N ARG A 321 9.77 13.90 12.11
CA ARG A 321 9.34 12.57 11.64
C ARG A 321 8.35 12.63 10.49
#